data_AF-A0A6J5GZG2-F1
#
_entry.id   AF-A0A6J5GZG2-F1
#
_cell.length_a   1.000
_cell.length_b   1.000
_cell.length_c   1.000
_cell.angle_alpha   90.00
_cell.angle_beta   90.00
_cell.angle_gamma   90.00
#
_symmetry.space_group_name_H-M   'P 1'
#
loop_
_entity.id
_entity.type
_entity.pdbx_description
1 polymer ?
#
loop_
_entity_poly.entity_id
_entity_poly.type
_entity_poly.pdbx_seq_one_letter_code
_entity_poly.pdbx_strand_id
1 'polypeptide(L)'
;MNAMSADNARATLRGQCLCGAVRYRVDDAFGYAFNCHCGSLLYSVVREGAFAHVTMGTLVDTPSIRPQGHIFVGSKAPWHEIADTLPQYGEFPP
;
A
#
# COMPACT_ATOMS: atom_id res chain seq x y z
N MET A 1 24.60 28.82 20.76
CA MET A 1 23.89 29.37 19.59
C MET A 1 24.26 28.51 18.40
N ASN A 2 23.31 27.70 17.92
CA ASN A 2 23.06 27.39 16.51
C ASN A 2 21.85 26.47 16.45
N ALA A 3 20.74 27.05 15.98
CA ALA A 3 19.56 26.35 15.56
C ALA A 3 19.80 25.76 14.17
N MET A 4 19.35 24.52 13.94
CA MET A 4 19.03 23.99 12.61
C MET A 4 17.96 22.89 12.77
N SER A 5 16.73 23.36 12.57
CA SER A 5 15.46 22.73 12.17
C SER A 5 15.43 21.21 11.91
N ALA A 6 14.39 20.56 12.46
CA ALA A 6 13.69 19.47 11.77
C ALA A 6 12.21 19.50 12.20
N ASP A 7 11.49 20.47 11.64
CA ASP A 7 10.02 20.47 11.62
C ASP A 7 9.57 19.33 10.67
N ASN A 8 9.57 18.09 11.17
CA ASN A 8 9.10 16.94 10.40
C ASN A 8 7.63 16.68 10.75
N ALA A 9 6.76 17.60 10.36
CA ALA A 9 5.32 17.43 10.43
C ALA A 9 4.93 16.27 9.49
N ARG A 10 4.84 15.05 10.04
CA ARG A 10 4.36 13.86 9.33
C ARG A 10 3.01 14.18 8.69
N ALA A 11 2.91 14.00 7.37
CA ALA A 11 1.68 14.25 6.65
C ALA A 11 0.54 13.36 7.19
N THR A 12 -0.70 13.84 7.20
CA THR A 12 -1.87 13.01 7.58
C THR A 12 -2.51 12.42 6.32
N LEU A 13 -2.63 11.09 6.26
CA LEU A 13 -3.28 10.39 5.15
C LEU A 13 -4.73 10.04 5.48
N ARG A 14 -5.56 9.93 4.44
CA ARG A 14 -6.98 9.55 4.54
C ARG A 14 -7.20 8.22 3.85
N GLY A 15 -7.94 7.35 4.52
CA GLY A 15 -8.38 6.09 3.93
C GLY A 15 -9.82 5.79 4.28
N GLN A 16 -10.41 4.85 3.55
CA GLN A 16 -11.76 4.36 3.79
C GLN A 16 -11.85 2.89 3.39
N CYS A 17 -12.87 2.19 3.91
CA CYS A 17 -13.21 0.87 3.39
C CYS A 17 -13.91 0.98 2.03
N LEU A 18 -13.91 -0.12 1.25
CA LEU A 18 -14.49 -0.12 -0.10
C LEU A 18 -15.99 0.24 -0.12
N CYS A 19 -16.75 -0.13 0.92
CA CYS A 19 -18.17 0.24 1.03
C CYS A 19 -18.40 1.68 1.53
N GLY A 20 -17.35 2.41 1.91
CA GLY A 20 -17.42 3.81 2.36
C GLY A 20 -18.01 4.02 3.76
N ALA A 21 -18.43 2.95 4.45
CA ALA A 21 -19.01 3.00 5.79
C ALA A 21 -18.02 3.48 6.87
N VAL A 22 -16.72 3.28 6.65
CA VAL A 22 -15.66 3.68 7.58
C VAL A 22 -14.60 4.50 6.88
N ARG A 23 -14.19 5.57 7.55
CA ARG A 23 -13.18 6.55 7.11
C ARG A 23 -12.20 6.77 8.27
N TYR A 24 -10.91 6.92 7.97
CA TYR A 24 -9.88 7.13 8.99
C TYR A 24 -8.86 8.18 8.55
N ARG A 25 -8.18 8.75 9.55
CA ARG A 25 -7.01 9.63 9.41
C ARG A 25 -5.88 9.12 10.27
N VAL A 26 -4.68 9.27 9.76
CA VAL A 26 -3.49 8.55 10.23
C VAL A 26 -2.28 9.37 9.86
N ASP A 27 -1.35 9.52 10.80
CA ASP A 27 -0.06 10.11 10.49
C ASP A 27 0.69 9.20 9.51
N ASP A 28 1.50 9.79 8.64
CA ASP A 28 2.37 9.10 7.68
C ASP A 28 3.53 8.40 8.41
N ALA A 29 3.13 7.38 9.18
CA ALA A 29 3.78 6.94 10.40
C ALA A 29 3.34 5.54 10.85
N PHE A 30 2.85 4.72 9.93
CA PHE A 30 1.98 3.60 10.26
C PHE A 30 2.64 2.49 11.08
N GLY A 31 2.02 2.14 12.20
CA GLY A 31 2.30 0.92 12.96
C GLY A 31 1.32 -0.23 12.68
N TYR A 32 0.01 0.05 12.48
CA TYR A 32 -1.02 -1.01 12.41
C TYR A 32 -2.46 -0.56 12.00
N ALA A 33 -3.21 -1.34 11.19
CA ALA A 33 -4.69 -1.21 11.03
C ALA A 33 -5.43 -2.55 10.76
N PHE A 34 -6.62 -2.70 11.37
CA PHE A 34 -7.48 -3.91 11.27
C PHE A 34 -8.51 -3.80 10.15
N ASN A 35 -8.85 -4.98 9.62
CA ASN A 35 -9.97 -5.24 8.72
C ASN A 35 -11.26 -4.67 9.30
N CYS A 36 -11.96 -3.84 8.53
CA CYS A 36 -13.11 -3.12 9.05
C CYS A 36 -14.40 -3.96 9.13
N HIS A 37 -14.60 -4.92 8.22
CA HIS A 37 -15.62 -6.00 8.24
C HIS A 37 -15.80 -6.61 6.84
N CYS A 38 -15.34 -5.89 5.79
CA CYS A 38 -15.48 -6.24 4.39
C CYS A 38 -14.39 -7.22 3.87
N GLY A 39 -13.58 -7.82 4.77
CA GLY A 39 -12.47 -8.72 4.42
C GLY A 39 -11.36 -8.12 3.55
N SER A 40 -11.46 -6.84 3.18
CA SER A 40 -10.51 -6.17 2.32
C SER A 40 -9.24 -5.83 3.09
N LEU A 41 -8.12 -6.37 2.64
CA LEU A 41 -6.80 -6.01 3.16
C LEU A 41 -6.52 -4.54 2.82
N LEU A 42 -6.39 -3.69 3.84
CA LEU A 42 -6.02 -2.28 3.66
C LEU A 42 -4.50 -2.15 3.49
N TYR A 43 -3.75 -2.73 4.41
CA TYR A 43 -2.30 -2.82 4.34
C TYR A 43 -1.75 -3.90 5.27
N SER A 44 -0.46 -4.20 5.17
CA SER A 44 0.29 -4.99 6.13
C SER A 44 1.64 -4.36 6.43
N VAL A 45 2.12 -4.51 7.67
CA VAL A 45 3.47 -4.10 8.07
C VAL A 45 4.34 -5.35 8.09
N VAL A 46 5.50 -5.27 7.45
CA VAL A 46 6.41 -6.40 7.27
C VAL A 46 7.83 -6.00 7.65
N ARG A 47 8.71 -6.99 7.79
CA ARG A 47 10.14 -6.78 8.07
C ARG A 47 10.36 -5.91 9.31
N GLU A 48 9.79 -6.37 10.43
CA GLU A 48 9.97 -5.75 11.75
C GLU A 48 9.61 -4.25 11.79
N GLY A 49 8.66 -3.82 10.96
CA GLY A 49 8.22 -2.41 10.92
C GLY A 49 8.95 -1.55 9.89
N ALA A 50 9.91 -2.10 9.14
CA ALA A 50 10.65 -1.34 8.14
C ALA A 50 9.81 -1.00 6.90
N PHE A 51 8.76 -1.77 6.60
CA PHE A 51 7.94 -1.58 5.39
C PHE A 51 6.45 -1.75 5.67
N ALA A 52 5.64 -0.98 4.93
CA ALA A 52 4.20 -1.16 4.84
C ALA A 52 3.79 -1.46 3.39
N HIS A 53 3.10 -2.59 3.17
CA HIS A 53 2.44 -2.89 1.91
C HIS A 53 1.03 -2.34 1.93
N VAL A 54 0.71 -1.37 1.09
CA VAL A 54 -0.62 -0.74 1.02
C VAL A 54 -1.35 -1.24 -0.22
N THR A 55 -2.61 -1.66 -0.06
CA THR A 55 -3.43 -2.11 -1.19
C THR A 55 -3.86 -0.91 -2.02
N MET A 56 -3.35 -0.82 -3.25
CA MET A 56 -3.61 0.29 -4.18
C MET A 56 -5.12 0.59 -4.35
N GLY A 57 -5.98 -0.43 -4.41
CA GLY A 57 -7.43 -0.28 -4.56
C GLY A 57 -8.16 0.32 -3.36
N THR A 58 -7.47 0.62 -2.26
CA THR A 58 -8.06 1.21 -1.05
C THR A 58 -7.75 2.70 -0.90
N LEU A 59 -6.94 3.26 -1.79
CA LEU A 59 -6.56 4.67 -1.78
C LEU A 59 -7.72 5.55 -2.29
N VAL A 60 -8.03 6.61 -1.54
CA VAL A 60 -9.01 7.63 -1.95
C VAL A 60 -8.39 8.60 -2.96
N ASP A 61 -7.16 9.00 -2.68
CA ASP A 61 -6.41 9.96 -3.49
C ASP A 61 -5.59 9.22 -4.57
N THR A 62 -5.40 9.83 -5.74
CA THR A 62 -4.63 9.23 -6.84
C THR A 62 -3.13 9.28 -6.51
N PRO A 63 -2.43 8.14 -6.44
CA PRO A 63 -1.01 8.16 -6.14
C PRO A 63 -0.17 8.45 -7.39
N SER A 64 0.99 9.08 -7.18
CA SER A 64 1.98 9.34 -8.24
C SER A 64 2.78 8.10 -8.62
N ILE A 65 2.91 7.13 -7.70
CA ILE A 65 3.56 5.85 -7.97
C ILE A 65 2.75 5.00 -8.94
N ARG A 66 3.43 4.29 -9.84
CA ARG A 66 2.84 3.37 -10.81
C ARG A 66 3.36 1.95 -10.58
N PRO A 67 2.64 0.90 -11.02
CA PRO A 67 3.14 -0.45 -10.99
C PRO A 67 4.51 -0.55 -11.69
N GLN A 68 5.45 -1.23 -11.05
CA GLN A 68 6.81 -1.41 -11.56
C GLN A 68 7.08 -2.85 -12.02
N GLY A 69 6.18 -3.78 -11.71
CA GLY A 69 6.29 -5.19 -12.05
C GLY A 69 5.14 -6.00 -11.45
N HIS A 70 5.00 -7.22 -11.94
CA HIS A 70 4.04 -8.22 -11.46
C HIS A 70 4.81 -9.33 -10.75
N ILE A 71 4.48 -9.59 -9.49
CA ILE A 71 5.12 -10.64 -8.68
C ILE A 71 4.14 -11.79 -8.46
N PHE A 72 4.64 -13.00 -8.20
CA PHE A 72 3.81 -14.21 -8.07
C PHE A 72 2.97 -14.57 -9.30
N VAL A 73 3.46 -14.23 -10.51
CA VAL A 73 2.79 -14.55 -11.78
C VAL A 73 2.65 -16.07 -11.96
N GLY A 74 3.52 -16.88 -11.35
CA GLY A 74 3.43 -18.34 -11.36
C GLY A 74 2.16 -18.90 -10.67
N SER A 75 1.48 -18.09 -9.86
CA SER A 75 0.22 -18.46 -9.20
C SER A 75 -1.02 -17.77 -9.80
N LYS A 76 -0.88 -17.03 -10.90
CA LYS A 76 -2.04 -16.38 -11.55
C LYS A 76 -2.99 -17.44 -12.13
N ALA A 77 -4.28 -17.11 -12.21
CA ALA A 77 -5.24 -17.93 -12.92
C ALA A 77 -4.80 -18.16 -14.40
N PRO A 78 -4.89 -19.39 -14.95
CA PRO A 78 -4.44 -19.69 -16.31
C PRO A 78 -5.09 -18.80 -17.38
N TRP A 79 -6.35 -18.42 -17.19
CA TRP A 79 -7.14 -17.59 -18.11
C TRP A 79 -6.93 -16.09 -17.96
N HIS A 80 -6.16 -15.61 -16.98
CA HIS A 80 -5.91 -14.19 -16.79
C HIS A 80 -4.68 -13.73 -17.60
N GLU A 81 -4.84 -12.73 -18.44
CA GLU A 81 -3.75 -12.14 -19.23
C GLU A 81 -3.28 -10.82 -18.60
N ILE A 82 -1.96 -10.67 -18.44
CA ILE A 82 -1.32 -9.41 -18.07
C ILE A 82 -0.96 -8.70 -19.38
N ALA A 83 -1.61 -7.57 -19.65
CA ALA A 83 -1.58 -6.91 -20.96
C ALA A 83 -0.50 -5.81 -21.10
N ASP A 84 0.21 -5.48 -20.03
CA ASP A 84 1.32 -4.52 -20.07
C ASP A 84 2.68 -5.20 -20.27
N THR A 85 3.72 -4.39 -20.46
CA THR A 85 5.09 -4.85 -20.70
C THR A 85 5.98 -4.76 -19.46
N LEU A 86 5.40 -4.66 -18.26
CA LEU A 86 6.18 -4.57 -17.04
C LEU A 86 6.86 -5.92 -16.74
N PRO A 87 8.00 -5.92 -16.02
CA PRO A 87 8.64 -7.15 -15.57
C PRO A 87 7.66 -8.09 -14.86
N GLN A 88 7.70 -9.38 -15.23
CA GLN A 88 6.85 -10.42 -14.66
C GLN A 88 7.72 -11.47 -13.96
N TYR A 89 7.48 -11.66 -12.66
CA TYR A 89 8.21 -12.59 -11.81
C TYR A 89 7.30 -13.73 -11.37
N GLY A 90 7.77 -14.97 -11.51
CA GLY A 90 7.03 -16.15 -11.09
C GLY A 90 6.74 -16.19 -9.58
N GLU A 91 7.63 -15.57 -8.79
CA GLU A 91 7.62 -15.46 -7.34
C GLU A 91 8.09 -14.05 -6.92
N PHE A 92 8.83 -13.91 -5.81
CA PHE A 92 9.49 -12.66 -5.47
C PHE A 92 10.60 -12.30 -6.48
N PRO A 93 10.84 -11.01 -6.76
CA PRO A 93 11.99 -10.56 -7.55
C PRO A 93 13.33 -10.95 -6.88
N PRO A 94 14.40 -11.17 -7.67
CA PRO A 94 15.75 -11.45 -7.16
C PRO A 94 16.39 -10.25 -6.43
#